data_AF-A0A085M400-F1
#
_entry.id   AF-A0A085M400-F1
#
_cell.length_a   1.000
_cell.length_b   1.000
_cell.length_c   1.000
_cell.angle_alpha   90.00
_cell.angle_beta   90.00
_cell.angle_gamma   90.00
#
_symmetry.space_group_name_H-M   'P 1'
#
loop_
_entity.id
_entity.type
_entity.pdbx_description
1 polymer ?
#
loop_
_entity_poly.entity_id
_entity_poly.type
_entity_poly.pdbx_seq_one_letter_code
_entity_poly.pdbx_strand_id
1 'polypeptide(L)'
;MKCVKATYTRLTFQRIRDALDANPHLNVTQSWKSFNIADAIILIPEAVQAIKHSSVNACWRPLWRNVVNDFKGFPSADTELENTRNIAMEIGGEGFSDMVEGDLRLEDP
;
A
#
# COMPACT_ATOMS: atom_id res chain seq x y z
N MET A 1 -16.25 -12.33 6.58
CA MET A 1 -15.07 -12.50 5.70
C MET A 1 -14.35 -11.16 5.63
N LYS A 2 -13.08 -11.06 6.05
CA LYS A 2 -12.31 -9.82 5.88
C LYS A 2 -11.86 -9.76 4.43
N CYS A 3 -12.22 -8.72 3.70
CA CYS A 3 -11.75 -8.50 2.33
C CYS A 3 -10.65 -7.44 2.32
N VAL A 4 -9.78 -7.47 1.29
CA VAL A 4 -8.63 -6.55 1.18
C VAL A 4 -9.12 -5.11 1.17
N LYS A 5 -10.16 -4.82 0.38
CA LYS A 5 -10.72 -3.46 0.25
C LYS A 5 -11.15 -2.88 1.60
N ALA A 6 -11.97 -3.60 2.37
CA ALA A 6 -12.43 -3.13 3.68
C ALA A 6 -11.28 -3.02 4.69
N THR A 7 -10.30 -3.92 4.62
CA THR A 7 -9.14 -3.91 5.53
C THR A 7 -8.22 -2.74 5.22
N TYR A 8 -7.92 -2.49 3.94
CA TYR A 8 -7.18 -1.34 3.44
C TYR A 8 -7.83 -0.04 3.88
N THR A 9 -9.12 0.16 3.58
CA THR A 9 -9.85 1.38 3.97
C THR A 9 -9.80 1.59 5.48
N ARG A 10 -9.99 0.54 6.28
CA ARG A 10 -9.89 0.65 7.74
C ARG A 10 -8.49 1.08 8.19
N LEU A 11 -7.42 0.51 7.62
CA LEU A 11 -6.04 0.89 7.95
C LEU A 11 -5.74 2.34 7.54
N THR A 12 -6.22 2.79 6.38
CA THR A 12 -6.11 4.19 5.94
C THR A 12 -6.76 5.14 6.97
N PHE A 13 -7.98 4.87 7.40
CA PHE A 13 -8.66 5.70 8.41
C PHE A 13 -8.01 5.62 9.81
N GLN A 14 -7.39 4.49 10.15
CA GLN A 14 -6.57 4.39 11.36
C GLN A 14 -5.36 5.31 11.29
N ARG A 15 -4.60 5.29 10.17
CA ARG A 15 -3.44 6.16 9.96
C ARG A 15 -3.82 7.65 10.02
N ILE A 16 -4.96 8.03 9.44
CA ILE A 16 -5.48 9.40 9.54
C ILE A 16 -5.79 9.78 10.98
N ARG A 17 -6.51 8.93 11.71
CA ARG A 17 -6.79 9.19 13.13
C ARG A 17 -5.50 9.34 13.92
N ASP A 18 -4.55 8.42 13.74
CA ASP A 18 -3.28 8.43 14.47
C ASP A 18 -2.46 9.70 14.15
N ALA A 19 -2.53 10.21 12.91
CA ALA A 19 -1.92 11.49 12.52
C ALA A 19 -2.60 12.71 13.17
N LEU A 20 -3.93 12.70 13.31
CA LEU A 20 -4.68 13.75 14.00
C LEU A 20 -4.41 13.75 15.51
N ASP A 21 -4.27 12.56 16.11
CA ASP A 21 -3.92 12.41 17.52
C ASP A 21 -2.48 12.93 17.79
N ALA A 22 -1.56 12.73 16.85
CA ALA A 22 -0.18 13.21 16.95
C ALA A 22 -0.03 14.72 16.69
N ASN A 23 -0.86 15.30 15.82
CA ASN A 23 -0.83 16.72 15.48
C ASN A 23 -2.24 17.35 15.57
N PRO A 24 -2.60 17.98 16.71
CA PRO A 24 -3.89 18.62 16.90
C PRO A 24 -4.21 19.78 15.93
N HIS A 25 -3.21 20.30 15.22
CA HIS A 25 -3.40 21.35 14.21
C HIS A 25 -3.68 20.81 12.81
N LEU A 26 -3.46 19.51 12.59
CA LEU A 26 -3.79 18.84 11.34
C LEU A 26 -5.30 18.63 11.27
N ASN A 27 -5.92 18.99 10.15
CA ASN A 27 -7.32 18.62 9.90
C ASN A 27 -7.42 17.37 9.01
N VAL A 28 -8.60 16.73 9.04
CA VAL A 28 -8.87 15.50 8.28
C VAL A 28 -8.58 15.67 6.78
N THR A 29 -8.94 16.81 6.20
CA THR A 29 -8.73 17.08 4.76
C THR A 29 -7.24 17.19 4.43
N GLN A 30 -6.45 17.84 5.28
CA GLN A 30 -5.00 17.91 5.12
C GLN A 30 -4.36 16.53 5.23
N SER A 31 -4.76 15.74 6.23
CA SER A 31 -4.27 14.37 6.41
C SER A 31 -4.66 13.46 5.23
N TRP A 32 -5.86 13.62 4.68
CA TRP A 32 -6.28 12.87 3.50
C TRP A 32 -5.47 13.28 2.25
N LYS A 33 -5.21 14.59 2.08
CA LYS A 33 -4.46 15.12 0.94
C LYS A 33 -2.97 14.77 0.98
N SER A 34 -2.41 14.48 2.15
CA SER A 34 -1.03 13.98 2.27
C SER A 34 -0.88 12.50 1.91
N PHE A 35 -1.98 11.78 1.64
CA PHE A 35 -1.90 10.39 1.22
C PHE A 35 -1.29 10.28 -0.18
N ASN A 36 -0.17 9.58 -0.31
CA ASN A 36 0.57 9.45 -1.57
C ASN A 36 0.71 7.98 -2.05
N ILE A 37 1.41 7.78 -3.16
CA ILE A 37 1.62 6.45 -3.75
C ILE A 37 2.44 5.55 -2.82
N ALA A 38 3.44 6.07 -2.12
CA ALA A 38 4.20 5.31 -1.14
C ALA A 38 3.33 4.80 0.02
N ASP A 39 2.40 5.62 0.53
CA ASP A 39 1.44 5.17 1.55
C ASP A 39 0.60 3.99 1.03
N ALA A 40 0.17 4.03 -0.24
CA ALA A 40 -0.60 2.94 -0.85
C ALA A 40 0.25 1.65 -0.99
N ILE A 41 1.49 1.80 -1.45
CA ILE A 41 2.47 0.70 -1.58
C ILE A 41 2.73 0.02 -0.24
N ILE A 42 2.69 0.76 0.87
CA ILE A 42 2.86 0.20 2.23
C ILE A 42 1.56 -0.44 2.74
N LEU A 43 0.43 0.25 2.62
CA LEU A 43 -0.84 -0.17 3.24
C LEU A 43 -1.50 -1.38 2.57
N ILE A 44 -1.33 -1.55 1.26
CA ILE A 44 -1.93 -2.68 0.53
C ILE A 44 -1.34 -4.02 1.00
N PRO A 45 0.00 -4.20 1.08
CA PRO A 45 0.63 -5.35 1.72
C PRO A 45 0.10 -5.64 3.12
N GLU A 46 0.01 -4.62 3.99
CA GLU A 46 -0.52 -4.76 5.35
C GLU A 46 -1.98 -5.24 5.33
N ALA A 47 -2.80 -4.68 4.44
CA ALA A 47 -4.20 -5.07 4.29
C ALA A 47 -4.35 -6.53 3.83
N VAL A 48 -3.47 -7.00 2.95
CA VAL A 48 -3.45 -8.40 2.50
C VAL A 48 -2.97 -9.32 3.61
N GLN A 49 -1.89 -8.97 4.31
CA GLN A 49 -1.35 -9.78 5.41
C GLN A 49 -2.30 -9.86 6.62
N ALA A 50 -3.06 -8.80 6.87
CA ALA A 50 -4.10 -8.78 7.91
C ALA A 50 -5.28 -9.73 7.60
N ILE A 51 -5.42 -10.17 6.35
CA ILE A 51 -6.28 -11.30 6.00
C ILE A 51 -5.48 -12.57 6.24
N LYS A 52 -5.99 -13.43 7.13
CA LYS A 52 -5.31 -14.66 7.50
C LYS A 52 -5.08 -15.53 6.25
N HIS A 53 -3.85 -15.57 5.74
CA HIS A 53 -3.47 -16.41 4.59
C HIS A 53 -3.81 -17.87 4.85
N SER A 54 -3.69 -18.33 6.10
CA SER A 54 -4.07 -19.69 6.48
C SER A 54 -5.55 -19.96 6.25
N SER A 55 -6.44 -18.98 6.32
CA SER A 55 -7.87 -19.16 6.04
C SER A 55 -8.16 -19.28 4.55
N VAL A 56 -7.42 -18.54 3.71
CA VAL A 56 -7.53 -18.65 2.24
C VAL A 56 -6.92 -19.96 1.78
N ASN A 57 -5.67 -20.25 2.17
CA ASN A 57 -4.99 -21.48 1.81
C ASN A 57 -5.68 -22.73 2.39
N ALA A 58 -6.22 -22.69 3.61
CA ALA A 58 -6.99 -23.82 4.14
C ALA A 58 -8.33 -24.04 3.41
N CYS A 59 -8.96 -22.98 2.90
CA CYS A 59 -10.17 -23.10 2.08
C CYS A 59 -9.86 -23.74 0.71
N TRP A 60 -8.76 -23.34 0.08
CA TRP A 60 -8.39 -23.83 -1.25
C TRP A 60 -7.67 -25.19 -1.23
N ARG A 61 -6.97 -25.56 -0.15
CA ARG A 61 -6.18 -26.79 -0.07
C ARG A 61 -6.96 -28.09 -0.33
N PRO A 62 -8.22 -28.25 0.14
CA PRO A 62 -9.05 -29.42 -0.20
C PRO A 62 -9.56 -29.41 -1.65
N LEU A 63 -9.79 -28.23 -2.22
CA LEU A 63 -10.41 -28.08 -3.55
C LEU A 63 -9.38 -28.12 -4.68
N TRP A 64 -8.24 -27.46 -4.49
CA TRP A 64 -7.20 -27.35 -5.49
C TRP A 64 -5.83 -27.09 -4.83
N ARG A 65 -5.10 -28.17 -4.58
CA ARG A 65 -3.82 -28.12 -3.85
C ARG A 65 -2.74 -27.31 -4.57
N ASN A 66 -2.78 -27.26 -5.90
CA ASN A 66 -1.76 -26.59 -6.72
C ASN A 66 -1.89 -25.06 -6.77
N VAL A 67 -3.01 -24.47 -6.31
CA VAL A 67 -3.15 -23.00 -6.20
C VAL A 67 -2.80 -22.49 -4.79
N VAL A 68 -2.52 -23.41 -3.85
CA VAL A 68 -2.02 -23.07 -2.53
C VAL A 68 -0.54 -22.75 -2.66
N ASN A 69 -0.23 -21.46 -2.78
CA ASN A 69 1.14 -21.00 -2.84
C ASN A 69 1.71 -20.77 -1.44
N ASP A 70 3.00 -21.06 -1.29
CA ASP A 70 3.81 -20.67 -0.15
C ASP A 70 4.14 -19.19 -0.27
N PHE A 71 3.16 -18.35 0.06
CA PHE A 71 3.27 -16.90 -0.04
C PHE A 71 4.47 -16.41 0.78
N LYS A 72 5.49 -15.88 0.10
CA LYS A 72 6.76 -15.45 0.71
C LYS A 72 6.76 -14.01 1.21
N GLY A 73 5.63 -13.30 1.07
CA GLY A 73 5.54 -11.88 1.36
C GLY A 73 5.51 -11.04 0.09
N PHE A 74 5.57 -9.73 0.28
CA PHE A 74 5.68 -8.74 -0.78
C PHE A 74 7.11 -8.22 -0.84
N PRO A 75 7.57 -7.70 -1.99
CA PRO A 75 8.81 -6.95 -2.07
C PRO A 75 8.82 -5.75 -1.11
N SER A 76 10.01 -5.18 -0.87
CA SER A 76 10.13 -4.00 -0.04
C SER A 76 9.43 -2.81 -0.68
N ALA A 77 8.99 -1.84 0.14
CA ALA A 77 8.39 -0.61 -0.38
C ALA A 77 9.36 0.16 -1.29
N ASP A 78 10.66 0.18 -0.97
CA ASP A 78 11.70 0.79 -1.81
C ASP A 78 11.75 0.14 -3.20
N THR A 79 11.74 -1.20 -3.25
CA THR A 79 11.74 -1.95 -4.51
C THR A 79 10.51 -1.64 -5.35
N GLU A 80 9.32 -1.59 -4.73
CA GLU A 80 8.08 -1.29 -5.47
C GLU A 80 8.02 0.16 -5.95
N LEU A 81 8.58 1.10 -5.20
CA LEU A 81 8.70 2.49 -5.62
C LEU A 81 9.66 2.66 -6.79
N GLU A 82 10.82 2.01 -6.74
CA GLU A 82 11.78 1.99 -7.84
C GLU A 82 11.15 1.38 -9.11
N ASN A 83 10.46 0.26 -8.98
CA ASN A 83 9.74 -0.36 -10.11
C ASN A 83 8.66 0.57 -10.68
N THR A 84 7.87 1.21 -9.82
CA THR A 84 6.83 2.16 -10.22
C THR A 84 7.43 3.34 -10.97
N ARG A 85 8.54 3.90 -10.47
CA ARG A 85 9.29 4.98 -11.13
C ARG A 85 9.84 4.54 -12.48
N ASN A 86 10.41 3.34 -12.58
CA ASN A 86 10.97 2.83 -13.82
C ASN A 86 9.89 2.70 -14.90
N ILE A 87 8.72 2.17 -14.54
CA ILE A 87 7.56 2.11 -15.43
C ILE A 87 7.11 3.52 -15.85
N ALA A 88 7.06 4.48 -14.91
CA ALA A 88 6.75 5.87 -15.22
C ALA A 88 7.71 6.47 -16.26
N MET A 89 9.02 6.28 -16.09
CA MET A 89 10.02 6.76 -17.06
C MET A 89 9.88 6.11 -18.43
N GLU A 90 9.53 4.81 -18.48
CA GLU A 90 9.30 4.08 -19.74
C GLU A 90 8.08 4.60 -20.51
N ILE A 91 7.04 5.04 -19.80
CA ILE A 91 5.86 5.68 -20.42
C ILE A 91 6.27 6.99 -21.12
N GLY A 92 7.16 7.77 -20.50
CA GLY A 92 7.62 9.06 -21.01
C GLY A 92 6.55 10.16 -20.97
N GLY A 93 6.89 11.36 -21.47
CA GLY A 93 6.06 12.56 -21.39
C GLY A 93 6.38 13.46 -20.19
N GLU A 94 5.85 14.68 -20.21
CA GLU A 94 6.04 15.68 -19.14
C GLU A 94 5.47 15.15 -17.81
N GLY A 95 6.26 15.19 -16.73
CA GLY A 95 5.90 14.69 -15.41
C GLY A 95 6.19 13.19 -15.18
N PHE A 96 6.58 12.45 -16.22
CA PHE A 96 6.95 11.03 -16.13
C PHE A 96 8.42 10.80 -16.51
N SER A 97 8.90 11.53 -17.52
CA SER A 97 10.29 11.44 -17.99
C SER A 97 11.30 11.98 -16.98
N ASP A 98 10.85 12.90 -16.12
CA ASP A 98 11.63 13.60 -15.10
C ASP A 98 11.25 13.16 -13.67
N MET A 99 10.44 12.11 -13.53
CA MET A 99 9.97 11.63 -12.23
C MET A 99 11.14 11.25 -11.30
N VAL A 100 11.12 11.80 -10.09
CA VAL A 100 12.06 11.50 -9.00
C VAL A 100 11.35 10.77 -7.87
N GLU A 101 12.12 10.20 -6.94
CA GLU A 101 11.57 9.46 -5.81
C GLU A 101 10.67 10.34 -4.91
N GLY A 102 11.01 11.63 -4.78
CA GLY A 102 10.21 12.63 -4.05
C GLY A 102 8.82 12.90 -4.66
N ASP A 103 8.57 12.46 -5.90
CA ASP A 103 7.22 12.55 -6.49
C ASP A 103 6.32 11.41 -5.99
N LEU A 104 6.92 10.30 -5.53
CA LEU A 104 6.21 9.13 -5.01
C LEU A 104 6.12 9.13 -3.48
N ARG A 105 7.10 9.79 -2.82
CA ARG A 105 7.20 9.98 -1.38
C ARG A 105 7.14 11.47 -1.06
N LEU A 106 6.19 11.90 -0.24
CA LEU A 106 6.29 13.24 0.33
C LEU A 106 7.60 13.35 1.12
N GLU A 107 8.39 14.39 0.85
CA GLU A 107 9.56 14.71 1.68
C GLU A 107 9.09 14.94 3.12
N ASP A 108 9.77 14.32 4.09
CA ASP A 108 9.58 14.65 5.50
C ASP A 108 10.00 16.12 5.70
N PRO A 109 9.16 16.97 6.32
CA PRO A 109 9.50 18.36 6.61
C PRO A 109 10.65 18.52 7.61
#